data_AF-A0A5P9H1D8-F1
#
_entry.id   AF-A0A5P9H1D8-F1
#
_cell.length_a   1.000
_cell.length_b   1.000
_cell.length_c   1.000
_cell.angle_alpha   90.00
_cell.angle_beta   90.00
_cell.angle_gamma   90.00
#
_symmetry.space_group_name_H-M   'P 1'
#
loop_
_entity.id
_entity.type
_entity.pdbx_description
1 polymer ?
#
loop_
_entity_poly.entity_id
_entity_poly.type
_entity_poly.pdbx_seq_one_letter_code
_entity_poly.pdbx_strand_id
1 'polypeptide(L)'
;MTSFTSIPNTEIAQDKPIKAETGLALRDNAIAIAEGGSGAPKIAKKIVSAQAPGGNVTITDLDDFAGVLVYGIVLSDDSGPNMTVEFSLNNGSTFSASVVIGQFGQQLRASFSFWLDFATGDFVSVGEFESALRVTGTLAGSSAAITDLRFSCTDPFALLIEPNGGQSAT
;
A
#
# COMPACT_ATOMS: atom_id res chain seq x y z
N MET A 1 -17.74 24.31 -11.64
CA MET A 1 -16.55 24.51 -12.50
C MET A 1 -15.44 25.06 -11.62
N THR A 2 -14.39 24.29 -11.34
CA THR A 2 -13.21 24.80 -10.62
C THR A 2 -12.47 25.75 -11.56
N SER A 3 -12.33 27.03 -11.17
CA SER A 3 -11.45 27.95 -11.90
C SER A 3 -10.00 27.60 -11.59
N PHE A 4 -9.25 27.20 -12.60
CA PHE A 4 -7.81 27.06 -12.50
C PHE A 4 -7.17 28.43 -12.71
N THR A 5 -6.39 28.89 -11.74
CA THR A 5 -5.56 30.09 -11.90
C THR A 5 -4.25 29.67 -12.55
N SER A 6 -3.94 30.21 -13.73
CA SER A 6 -2.62 30.06 -14.34
C SER A 6 -1.59 30.80 -13.50
N ILE A 7 -0.71 30.06 -12.85
CA ILE A 7 0.42 30.60 -12.10
C ILE A 7 1.61 30.62 -13.07
N PRO A 8 2.24 31.79 -13.34
CA PRO A 8 3.43 31.86 -14.17
C PRO A 8 4.56 30.97 -13.63
N ASN A 9 5.40 30.43 -14.51
CA ASN A 9 6.58 29.65 -14.10
C ASN A 9 7.59 30.44 -13.25
N THR A 10 7.40 31.75 -13.07
CA THR A 10 8.21 32.63 -12.23
C THR A 10 7.62 32.83 -10.84
N GLU A 11 6.42 32.35 -10.56
CA GLU A 11 5.74 32.55 -9.29
C GLU A 11 5.44 31.22 -8.59
N ILE A 12 5.51 31.24 -7.27
CA ILE A 12 4.88 30.21 -6.44
C ILE A 12 3.70 30.86 -5.76
N ALA A 13 2.54 30.22 -5.88
CA ALA A 13 1.35 30.67 -5.18
C ALA A 13 1.61 30.65 -3.66
N GLN A 14 1.70 31.86 -3.11
CA GLN A 14 1.56 32.14 -1.70
C GLN A 14 0.22 31.56 -1.25
N ASP A 15 0.16 30.85 -0.13
CA ASP A 15 -1.01 30.09 0.39
C ASP A 15 -1.20 28.66 -0.12
N LYS A 16 -0.18 28.07 -0.76
CA LYS A 16 -0.15 26.63 -1.05
C LYS A 16 0.47 25.85 0.12
N PRO A 17 0.16 24.54 0.26
CA PRO A 17 0.58 23.72 1.41
C PRO A 17 2.09 23.51 1.55
N ILE A 18 2.91 24.10 0.67
CA ILE A 18 4.36 24.00 0.69
C ILE A 18 5.00 25.39 0.63
N LYS A 19 6.16 25.54 1.29
CA LYS A 19 6.94 26.78 1.23
C LYS A 19 7.48 27.02 -0.19
N ALA A 20 7.60 28.29 -0.58
CA ALA A 20 8.11 28.66 -1.90
C ALA A 20 9.52 28.10 -2.18
N GLU A 21 10.43 28.17 -1.21
CA GLU A 21 11.77 27.56 -1.32
C GLU A 21 11.70 26.06 -1.65
N THR A 22 10.76 25.32 -1.06
CA THR A 22 10.57 23.88 -1.30
C THR A 22 9.95 23.61 -2.66
N GLY A 23 8.96 24.41 -3.08
CA GLY A 23 8.33 24.28 -4.39
C GLY A 23 9.32 24.56 -5.54
N LEU A 24 10.19 25.57 -5.39
CA LEU A 24 11.26 25.84 -6.36
C LEU A 24 12.25 24.68 -6.41
N ALA A 25 12.68 24.18 -5.24
CA ALA A 25 13.63 23.07 -5.18
C ALA A 25 13.08 21.77 -5.78
N LEU A 26 11.78 21.49 -5.62
CA LEU A 26 11.12 20.33 -6.25
C LEU A 26 11.04 20.47 -7.78
N ARG A 27 10.79 21.68 -8.29
CA ARG A 27 10.68 21.96 -9.73
C ARG A 27 12.04 21.96 -10.43
N ASP A 28 13.01 22.66 -9.85
CA ASP A 28 14.27 23.01 -10.52
C ASP A 28 15.34 21.92 -10.40
N ASN A 29 15.10 20.90 -9.57
CA ASN A 29 16.12 19.92 -9.21
C ASN A 29 15.66 18.46 -9.35
N ALA A 30 14.80 18.16 -10.32
CA ALA A 30 14.27 16.80 -10.54
C ALA A 30 15.38 15.74 -10.70
N ILE A 31 16.48 16.07 -11.40
CA ILE A 31 17.62 15.16 -11.57
C ILE A 31 18.34 14.94 -10.24
N ALA A 32 18.63 16.01 -9.48
CA ALA A 32 19.28 15.89 -8.18
C ALA A 32 18.41 15.11 -7.17
N ILE A 33 17.08 15.22 -7.25
CA ILE A 33 16.15 14.41 -6.44
C ILE A 33 16.24 12.94 -6.84
N ALA A 34 16.24 12.63 -8.15
CA ALA A 34 16.35 11.27 -8.66
C ALA A 34 17.71 10.62 -8.33
N GLU A 35 18.78 11.40 -8.32
CA GLU A 35 20.15 10.95 -8.07
C GLU A 35 20.56 11.03 -6.58
N GLY A 36 19.68 11.54 -5.71
CA GLY A 36 19.99 11.69 -4.27
C GLY A 36 21.07 12.73 -3.96
N GLY A 37 21.18 13.76 -4.80
CA GLY A 37 22.16 14.84 -4.66
C GLY A 37 22.09 15.58 -3.32
N SER A 38 23.26 15.96 -2.80
CA SER A 38 23.37 16.71 -1.55
C SER A 38 22.65 18.07 -1.65
N GLY A 39 21.61 18.26 -0.85
CA GLY A 39 20.79 19.49 -0.83
C GLY A 39 19.46 19.39 -1.61
N ALA A 40 19.21 18.28 -2.32
CA ALA A 40 17.91 18.02 -2.93
C ALA A 40 16.83 17.75 -1.85
N PRO A 41 15.58 18.20 -2.05
CA PRO A 41 14.47 17.82 -1.20
C PRO A 41 14.32 16.29 -1.12
N LYS A 42 14.10 15.77 0.09
CA LYS A 42 13.82 14.34 0.30
C LYS A 42 12.32 14.08 0.19
N ILE A 43 11.93 13.15 -0.67
CA ILE A 43 10.53 12.71 -0.83
C ILE A 43 10.32 11.49 0.06
N ALA A 44 9.38 11.58 1.01
CA ALA A 44 8.98 10.44 1.82
C ALA A 44 7.97 9.58 1.04
N LYS A 45 8.13 8.26 1.13
CA LYS A 45 7.14 7.31 0.63
C LYS A 45 5.85 7.41 1.45
N LYS A 46 4.68 7.24 0.81
CA LYS A 46 3.42 7.05 1.53
C LYS A 46 3.52 5.76 2.35
N ILE A 47 3.18 5.84 3.63
CA ILE A 47 3.04 4.69 4.53
C ILE A 47 1.71 4.84 5.24
N VAL A 48 0.93 3.76 5.28
CA VAL A 48 -0.36 3.68 5.98
C VAL A 48 -0.25 2.60 7.03
N SER A 49 -0.67 2.89 8.26
CA SER A 49 -0.74 1.90 9.34
C SER A 49 -2.20 1.60 9.67
N ALA A 50 -2.53 0.34 9.92
CA ALA A 50 -3.86 -0.05 10.34
C ALA A 50 -3.83 -1.26 11.25
N GLN A 51 -4.86 -1.41 12.09
CA GLN A 51 -4.99 -2.54 13.01
C GLN A 51 -6.46 -2.84 13.27
N ALA A 52 -6.77 -4.09 13.60
CA ALA A 52 -8.08 -4.50 14.06
C ALA A 52 -7.95 -5.60 15.13
N PRO A 53 -8.87 -5.69 16.11
CA PRO A 53 -8.91 -6.79 17.07
C PRO A 53 -9.43 -8.11 16.45
N GLY A 54 -9.62 -8.14 15.13
CA GLY A 54 -10.40 -9.11 14.38
C GLY A 54 -11.38 -8.39 13.44
N GLY A 55 -11.73 -9.01 12.32
CA GLY A 55 -12.55 -8.42 11.25
C GLY A 55 -11.70 -7.85 10.12
N ASN A 56 -12.08 -6.68 9.62
CA ASN A 56 -11.58 -6.15 8.35
C ASN A 56 -10.92 -4.77 8.53
N VAL A 57 -9.88 -4.52 7.74
CA VAL A 57 -9.24 -3.23 7.55
C VAL A 57 -9.24 -2.92 6.06
N THR A 58 -9.71 -1.73 5.68
CA THR A 58 -9.69 -1.27 4.28
C THR A 58 -8.70 -0.12 4.12
N ILE A 59 -7.90 -0.19 3.06
CA ILE A 59 -6.99 0.85 2.60
C ILE A 59 -7.59 1.43 1.34
N THR A 60 -7.71 2.75 1.29
CA THR A 60 -8.34 3.51 0.21
C THR A 60 -7.31 4.33 -0.57
N ASP A 61 -7.76 4.98 -1.64
CA ASP A 61 -6.98 5.93 -2.46
C ASP A 61 -5.71 5.28 -3.01
N LEU A 62 -5.91 4.13 -3.66
CA LEU A 62 -4.88 3.30 -4.29
C LEU A 62 -4.81 3.47 -5.83
N ASP A 63 -5.66 4.32 -6.40
CA ASP A 63 -5.86 4.53 -7.84
C ASP A 63 -4.63 5.09 -8.57
N ASP A 64 -3.73 5.76 -7.85
CA ASP A 64 -2.47 6.29 -8.39
C ASP A 64 -1.27 5.33 -8.25
N PHE A 65 -1.49 4.08 -7.80
CA PHE A 65 -0.42 3.16 -7.46
C PHE A 65 -0.45 1.87 -8.30
N ALA A 66 0.72 1.27 -8.52
CA ALA A 66 0.87 0.06 -9.32
C ALA A 66 0.81 -1.24 -8.49
N GLY A 67 0.76 -1.13 -7.17
CA GLY A 67 0.88 -2.27 -6.27
C GLY A 67 1.14 -1.86 -4.82
N VAL A 68 1.26 -2.86 -3.95
CA VAL A 68 1.52 -2.64 -2.52
C VAL A 68 2.58 -3.58 -1.99
N LEU A 69 3.31 -3.10 -0.99
CA LEU A 69 4.06 -3.93 -0.05
C LEU A 69 3.44 -3.75 1.34
N VAL A 70 3.11 -4.86 2.00
CA VAL A 70 2.50 -4.88 3.32
C VAL A 70 3.38 -5.69 4.26
N TYR A 71 3.66 -5.13 5.43
CA TYR A 71 4.22 -5.85 6.56
C TYR A 71 3.14 -6.03 7.60
N GLY A 72 2.91 -7.27 8.03
CA GLY A 72 1.82 -7.60 8.93
C GLY A 72 2.28 -8.40 10.14
N ILE A 73 1.56 -8.22 11.24
CA ILE A 73 1.61 -9.06 12.43
C ILE A 73 0.20 -9.54 12.73
N VAL A 74 0.05 -10.82 13.02
CA VAL A 74 -1.19 -11.42 13.53
C VAL A 74 -0.89 -12.00 14.91
N LEU A 75 -1.76 -11.73 15.88
CA LEU A 75 -1.71 -12.30 17.21
C LEU A 75 -2.75 -13.42 17.27
N SER A 76 -2.33 -14.66 17.05
CA SER A 76 -3.25 -15.80 17.16
C SER A 76 -3.24 -16.36 18.59
N ASP A 77 -4.40 -16.72 19.10
CA ASP A 77 -4.53 -17.23 20.46
C ASP A 77 -4.81 -18.74 20.54
N ASP A 78 -4.93 -19.43 19.38
CA ASP A 78 -4.90 -20.89 19.13
C ASP A 78 -5.80 -21.31 17.95
N SER A 79 -6.44 -20.36 17.26
CA SER A 79 -7.42 -20.63 16.19
C SER A 79 -6.80 -21.03 14.83
N GLY A 80 -5.52 -20.70 14.62
CA GLY A 80 -4.85 -20.85 13.34
C GLY A 80 -5.50 -20.03 12.21
N PRO A 81 -5.62 -18.70 12.36
CA PRO A 81 -6.49 -17.88 11.52
C PRO A 81 -5.90 -17.68 10.12
N ASN A 82 -6.78 -17.44 9.16
CA ASN A 82 -6.38 -17.01 7.82
C ASN A 82 -6.35 -15.48 7.75
N MET A 83 -5.26 -14.91 7.22
CA MET A 83 -5.31 -13.58 6.61
C MET A 83 -5.84 -13.72 5.19
N THR A 84 -6.82 -12.90 4.86
CA THR A 84 -7.37 -12.80 3.52
C THR A 84 -7.22 -11.39 2.97
N VAL A 85 -7.23 -11.27 1.65
CA VAL A 85 -7.27 -10.00 0.94
C VAL A 85 -8.40 -10.02 -0.09
N GLU A 86 -9.01 -8.86 -0.26
CA GLU A 86 -9.98 -8.53 -1.30
C GLU A 86 -9.60 -7.18 -1.91
N PHE A 87 -10.04 -6.91 -3.13
CA PHE A 87 -9.83 -5.63 -3.79
C PHE A 87 -11.14 -5.03 -4.29
N SER A 88 -11.16 -3.72 -4.48
CA SER A 88 -12.23 -2.97 -5.11
C SER A 88 -11.68 -2.17 -6.30
N LEU A 89 -12.49 -2.05 -7.35
CA LEU A 89 -12.25 -1.18 -8.51
C LEU A 89 -13.21 0.02 -8.51
N ASN A 90 -14.02 0.19 -7.47
CA ASN A 90 -15.12 1.15 -7.41
C ASN A 90 -15.28 1.80 -6.02
N ASN A 91 -14.17 2.23 -5.44
CA ASN A 91 -14.13 3.00 -4.18
C ASN A 91 -14.86 2.30 -3.03
N GLY A 92 -14.61 1.02 -2.86
CA GLY A 92 -15.16 0.17 -1.80
C GLY A 92 -16.62 -0.22 -1.96
N SER A 93 -17.30 0.14 -3.06
CA SER A 93 -18.72 -0.21 -3.25
C SER A 93 -18.93 -1.72 -3.38
N THR A 94 -18.01 -2.43 -4.01
CA THR A 94 -18.02 -3.89 -4.11
C THR A 94 -16.61 -4.43 -4.01
N PHE A 95 -16.45 -5.56 -3.32
CA PHE A 95 -15.18 -6.25 -3.21
C PHE A 95 -15.18 -7.54 -4.00
N SER A 96 -13.99 -7.92 -4.48
CA SER A 96 -13.74 -9.22 -5.10
C SER A 96 -13.92 -10.38 -4.10
N ALA A 97 -13.85 -11.61 -4.59
CA ALA A 97 -13.83 -12.78 -3.73
C ALA A 97 -12.57 -12.78 -2.84
N SER A 98 -12.73 -13.16 -1.58
CA SER A 98 -11.62 -13.19 -0.62
C SER A 98 -10.60 -14.28 -0.98
N VAL A 99 -9.32 -13.91 -0.97
CA VAL A 99 -8.19 -14.81 -1.23
C VAL A 99 -7.35 -14.94 0.02
N VAL A 100 -7.01 -16.17 0.41
CA VAL A 100 -6.11 -16.43 1.55
C VAL A 100 -4.68 -16.09 1.16
N ILE A 101 -4.05 -15.19 1.91
CA ILE A 101 -2.66 -14.75 1.72
C ILE A 101 -1.74 -15.23 2.83
N GLY A 102 -2.29 -15.87 3.86
CA GLY A 102 -1.53 -16.54 4.90
C GLY A 102 -2.45 -17.33 5.80
N GLN A 103 -2.05 -18.55 6.14
CA GLN A 103 -2.63 -19.33 7.21
C GLN A 103 -1.62 -19.34 8.34
N PHE A 104 -1.95 -18.71 9.46
CA PHE A 104 -1.05 -18.67 10.61
C PHE A 104 -1.34 -19.88 11.49
N GLY A 105 -0.29 -20.53 11.99
CA GLY A 105 -0.43 -21.62 12.95
C GLY A 105 -0.86 -21.14 14.33
N GLN A 106 -0.91 -22.06 15.30
CA GLN A 106 -1.22 -21.76 16.69
C GLN A 106 -0.01 -21.15 17.39
N GLN A 107 0.15 -19.83 17.29
CA GLN A 107 1.23 -19.09 17.95
C GLN A 107 0.76 -17.71 18.40
N LEU A 108 1.26 -17.28 19.57
CA LEU A 108 0.95 -15.97 20.14
C LEU A 108 1.21 -14.79 19.18
N ARG A 109 2.11 -14.95 18.20
CA ARG A 109 2.45 -13.92 17.22
C ARG A 109 3.07 -14.51 15.95
N ALA A 110 2.51 -14.17 14.79
CA ALA A 110 3.07 -14.44 13.47
C ALA A 110 3.34 -13.12 12.74
N SER A 111 4.40 -13.08 11.92
CA SER A 111 4.72 -11.93 11.07
C SER A 111 4.86 -12.33 9.61
N PHE A 112 4.42 -11.46 8.70
CA PHE A 112 4.47 -11.70 7.27
C PHE A 112 4.78 -10.42 6.49
N SER A 113 5.26 -10.61 5.27
CA SER A 113 5.39 -9.60 4.23
C SER A 113 4.59 -10.06 3.01
N PHE A 114 3.84 -9.15 2.41
CA PHE A 114 2.98 -9.40 1.27
C PHE A 114 3.25 -8.36 0.17
N TRP A 115 3.46 -8.83 -1.06
CA TRP A 115 3.62 -8.02 -2.25
C TRP A 115 2.48 -8.33 -3.21
N LEU A 116 1.91 -7.30 -3.81
CA LEU A 116 0.89 -7.42 -4.85
C LEU A 116 1.19 -6.44 -5.97
N ASP A 117 1.15 -6.95 -7.20
CA ASP A 117 1.13 -6.16 -8.42
C ASP A 117 -0.32 -5.98 -8.90
N PHE A 118 -0.77 -4.74 -9.07
CA PHE A 118 -2.18 -4.47 -9.41
C PHE A 118 -2.51 -4.85 -10.85
N ALA A 119 -1.60 -4.59 -11.79
CA ALA A 119 -1.83 -4.82 -13.21
C ALA A 119 -2.08 -6.30 -13.51
N THR A 120 -1.30 -7.18 -12.90
CA THR A 120 -1.40 -8.63 -13.06
C THR A 120 -2.28 -9.31 -12.02
N GLY A 121 -2.39 -8.71 -10.82
CA GLY A 121 -2.98 -9.32 -9.64
C GLY A 121 -2.07 -10.34 -8.95
N ASP A 122 -0.85 -10.55 -9.45
CA ASP A 122 0.07 -11.53 -8.90
C ASP A 122 0.56 -11.07 -7.54
N PHE A 123 0.56 -12.00 -6.59
CA PHE A 123 1.00 -11.74 -5.23
C PHE A 123 1.93 -12.82 -4.70
N VAL A 124 2.76 -12.40 -3.76
CA VAL A 124 3.60 -13.26 -2.93
C VAL A 124 3.39 -12.84 -1.48
N SER A 125 3.21 -13.80 -0.60
CA SER A 125 3.23 -13.63 0.84
C SER A 125 4.29 -14.55 1.42
N VAL A 126 5.19 -14.00 2.21
CA VAL A 126 6.19 -14.76 2.95
C VAL A 126 6.11 -14.39 4.41
N GLY A 127 6.40 -15.33 5.29
CA GLY A 127 6.30 -15.11 6.71
C GLY A 127 7.10 -16.13 7.47
N GLU A 128 7.45 -15.75 8.69
CA GLU A 128 8.10 -16.62 9.64
C GLU A 128 7.11 -16.95 10.75
N PHE A 129 6.92 -18.26 10.95
CA PHE A 129 6.23 -18.89 12.07
C PHE A 129 6.85 -20.28 12.28
N GLU A 130 6.20 -21.16 13.05
CA GLU A 130 6.68 -22.53 13.36
C GLU A 130 7.24 -23.27 12.13
N SER A 131 6.67 -23.01 10.96
CA SER A 131 7.21 -23.34 9.65
C SER A 131 7.24 -22.10 8.75
N ALA A 132 8.16 -22.01 7.79
CA ALA A 132 8.16 -20.90 6.84
C ALA A 132 6.85 -20.83 6.03
N LEU A 133 6.24 -19.64 5.93
CA LEU A 133 5.15 -19.38 5.00
C LEU A 133 5.69 -18.98 3.64
N ARG A 134 5.13 -19.59 2.60
CA ARG A 134 5.16 -19.00 1.27
C ARG A 134 3.84 -19.28 0.56
N VAL A 135 3.05 -18.23 0.38
CA VAL A 135 1.85 -18.26 -0.45
C VAL A 135 2.12 -17.44 -1.70
N THR A 136 1.81 -17.98 -2.87
CA THR A 136 1.83 -17.26 -4.13
C THR A 136 0.51 -17.49 -4.84
N GLY A 137 0.01 -16.48 -5.53
CA GLY A 137 -1.23 -16.61 -6.28
C GLY A 137 -1.55 -15.36 -7.07
N THR A 138 -2.78 -15.29 -7.55
CA THR A 138 -3.27 -14.15 -8.33
C THR A 138 -4.65 -13.74 -7.81
N LEU A 139 -4.87 -12.44 -7.65
CA LEU A 139 -6.20 -11.88 -7.38
C LEU A 139 -6.97 -11.77 -8.69
N ALA A 140 -7.81 -12.78 -8.97
CA ALA A 140 -8.55 -12.85 -10.23
C ALA A 140 -9.43 -11.61 -10.46
N GLY A 141 -9.30 -11.00 -11.65
CA GLY A 141 -10.01 -9.77 -12.01
C GLY A 141 -9.35 -8.47 -11.50
N SER A 142 -8.16 -8.56 -10.90
CA SER A 142 -7.33 -7.40 -10.57
C SER A 142 -6.98 -6.60 -11.82
N SER A 143 -6.71 -5.31 -11.63
CA SER A 143 -6.18 -4.43 -12.67
C SER A 143 -5.47 -3.24 -12.04
N ALA A 144 -4.77 -2.44 -12.84
CA ALA A 144 -4.16 -1.19 -12.39
C ALA A 144 -5.18 -0.15 -11.86
N ALA A 145 -6.49 -0.41 -11.97
CA ALA A 145 -7.56 0.45 -11.47
C ALA A 145 -8.04 0.06 -10.06
N ILE A 146 -7.24 -0.68 -9.27
CA ILE A 146 -7.56 -0.96 -7.87
C ILE A 146 -7.63 0.36 -7.10
N THR A 147 -8.76 0.58 -6.45
CA THR A 147 -9.00 1.77 -5.62
C THR A 147 -8.86 1.46 -4.13
N ASP A 148 -9.16 0.22 -3.73
CA ASP A 148 -9.12 -0.21 -2.34
C ASP A 148 -8.64 -1.65 -2.19
N LEU A 149 -7.96 -1.92 -1.08
CA LEU A 149 -7.67 -3.27 -0.61
C LEU A 149 -8.28 -3.47 0.77
N ARG A 150 -8.91 -4.63 0.99
CA ARG A 150 -9.46 -5.02 2.27
C ARG A 150 -8.76 -6.27 2.78
N PHE A 151 -8.13 -6.14 3.93
CA PHE A 151 -7.47 -7.23 4.65
C PHE A 151 -8.37 -7.69 5.78
N SER A 152 -8.50 -9.01 5.94
CA SER A 152 -9.39 -9.56 6.95
C SER A 152 -8.76 -10.76 7.66
N CYS A 153 -8.92 -10.80 8.98
CA CYS A 153 -8.48 -11.89 9.85
C CYS A 153 -9.46 -12.01 11.03
N THR A 154 -9.72 -13.22 11.53
CA THR A 154 -10.57 -13.39 12.73
C THR A 154 -9.91 -12.88 13.99
N ASP A 155 -8.59 -12.91 14.02
CA ASP A 155 -7.78 -12.61 15.19
C ASP A 155 -7.18 -11.20 15.09
N PRO A 156 -6.69 -10.62 16.20
CA PRO A 156 -6.07 -9.31 16.17
C PRO A 156 -4.89 -9.25 15.21
N PHE A 157 -4.84 -8.19 14.41
CA PHE A 157 -3.73 -7.96 13.48
C PHE A 157 -3.40 -6.47 13.33
N ALA A 158 -2.16 -6.22 12.92
CA ALA A 158 -1.65 -4.89 12.59
C ALA A 158 -0.86 -4.95 11.29
N LEU A 159 -1.00 -3.92 10.46
CA LEU A 159 -0.41 -3.78 9.14
C LEU A 159 0.33 -2.44 9.02
N LEU A 160 1.48 -2.49 8.37
CA LEU A 160 2.18 -1.34 7.82
C LEU A 160 2.21 -1.51 6.30
N ILE A 161 1.59 -0.57 5.58
CA ILE A 161 1.39 -0.67 4.13
C ILE A 161 2.15 0.44 3.43
N GLU A 162 2.95 0.04 2.46
CA GLU A 162 3.64 0.89 1.50
C GLU A 162 2.95 0.73 0.14
N PRO A 163 2.02 1.63 -0.24
CA PRO A 163 1.36 1.57 -1.54
C PRO A 163 2.29 1.93 -2.71
N ASN A 164 3.60 1.89 -2.55
CA ASN A 164 4.57 2.23 -3.60
C ASN A 164 5.18 0.98 -4.24
N GLY A 165 4.54 -0.19 -4.06
CA GLY A 165 5.01 -1.50 -4.54
C GLY A 165 4.42 -1.87 -5.91
N GLY A 166 4.81 -3.01 -6.46
CA GLY A 166 4.47 -3.45 -7.83
C GLY A 166 5.66 -3.31 -8.78
N GLN A 167 5.77 -4.17 -9.81
CA GLN A 167 6.80 -3.92 -10.82
C GLN A 167 6.44 -2.61 -11.52
N SER A 168 7.37 -1.65 -11.52
CA SER A 168 7.28 -0.52 -12.45
C SER A 168 7.13 -1.11 -13.84
N ALA A 169 5.99 -0.87 -14.49
CA ALA A 169 5.90 -1.05 -15.93
C ALA A 169 7.00 -0.17 -16.55
N THR A 170 8.08 -0.80 -17.00
CA THR A 170 9.10 -0.18 -17.85
C THR A 170 8.51 0.15 -19.21
#